data_AF-B4K4L6-F1
#
_entry.id   AF-B4K4L6-F1
#
_cell.length_a   1.000
_cell.length_b   1.000
_cell.length_c   1.000
_cell.angle_alpha   90.00
_cell.angle_beta   90.00
_cell.angle_gamma   90.00
#
_symmetry.space_group_name_H-M   'P 1'
#
loop_
_entity.id
_entity.type
_entity.pdbx_description
1 polymer ?
#
loop_
_entity_poly.entity_id
_entity_poly.type
_entity_poly.pdbx_seq_one_letter_code
_entity_poly.pdbx_strand_id
1 'polypeptide(L)'
;MSDNLISKEEACSMEQDQDLGGKHYSRCSSAGSTHTPNSSAHNSDDDDDSGDARHMGATNSNSNSSLSYKERRRSAHTQAEQKRRDAIKKGYDSLQELVPRCQPNDSSGYKLSKALILQKSIEYIGYLNQQKIRQEEESAALQKEVTALRIIQNGYETMLQHQQANPGPEEARLTDEAKFQVFQAILDEMFETFQNIPMDNFKQLTSGVIPWLEEHCKPHILRNILSRTLQQMAQETQEKQQQAMDQESGEGFS
;
A
#
# COMPACT_ATOMS: atom_id res chain seq x y z
N MET A 1 -42.46 -1.13 41.51
CA MET A 1 -42.30 0.09 42.31
C MET A 1 -40.82 0.25 42.58
N SER A 2 -40.22 1.29 41.99
CA SER A 2 -39.03 2.03 42.43
C SER A 2 -37.70 1.27 42.63
N ASP A 3 -36.51 1.75 42.30
CA ASP A 3 -35.92 2.88 41.55
C ASP A 3 -34.39 2.51 41.58
N ASN A 4 -33.64 2.40 40.49
CA ASN A 4 -32.97 3.43 39.69
C ASN A 4 -31.61 3.95 40.26
N LEU A 5 -30.69 4.21 39.31
CA LEU A 5 -29.37 4.90 39.35
C LEU A 5 -28.09 4.12 39.77
N ILE A 6 -27.20 3.86 38.79
CA ILE A 6 -26.04 4.75 38.53
C ILE A 6 -25.39 4.52 37.14
N SER A 7 -25.32 5.65 36.39
CA SER A 7 -24.44 6.15 35.29
C SER A 7 -23.77 5.18 34.30
N LYS A 8 -23.86 5.27 32.95
CA LYS A 8 -23.95 6.36 31.94
C LYS A 8 -22.85 7.44 32.00
N GLU A 9 -21.76 7.20 31.26
CA GLU A 9 -20.83 8.09 30.52
C GLU A 9 -19.68 7.14 30.07
N GLU A 10 -19.17 7.05 28.84
CA GLU A 10 -18.94 8.02 27.77
C GLU A 10 -19.54 7.59 26.43
N ALA A 11 -20.19 8.55 25.78
CA ALA A 11 -20.36 8.60 24.35
C ALA A 11 -19.38 9.67 23.83
N CYS A 12 -18.63 9.36 22.78
CA CYS A 12 -18.07 10.38 21.91
C CYS A 12 -18.41 10.01 20.47
N SER A 13 -19.40 10.73 19.94
CA SER A 13 -19.76 10.79 18.52
C SER A 13 -18.67 11.49 17.72
N MET A 14 -18.45 11.02 16.49
CA MET A 14 -18.26 11.84 15.28
C MET A 14 -18.24 10.89 14.08
N GLU A 15 -18.81 11.14 12.92
CA GLU A 15 -19.96 11.91 12.44
C GLU A 15 -20.22 11.31 11.05
N GLN A 16 -21.47 11.35 10.61
CA GLN A 16 -21.93 10.80 9.34
C GLN A 16 -21.79 11.88 8.26
N ASP A 17 -20.89 11.70 7.29
CA ASP A 17 -20.82 12.53 6.09
C ASP A 17 -21.26 11.74 4.85
N GLN A 18 -22.53 11.91 4.50
CA GLN A 18 -22.99 11.86 3.11
C GLN A 18 -23.33 13.30 2.71
N ASP A 19 -22.43 13.97 1.99
CA ASP A 19 -22.82 15.08 1.12
C ASP A 19 -21.97 15.11 -0.16
N LEU A 20 -22.62 15.68 -1.17
CA LEU A 20 -22.49 15.53 -2.59
C LEU A 20 -21.29 16.34 -3.15
N GLY A 21 -20.17 15.67 -3.35
CA GLY A 21 -19.05 16.19 -4.16
C GLY A 21 -19.25 15.90 -5.65
N GLY A 22 -19.93 16.81 -6.36
CA GLY A 22 -20.25 16.71 -7.79
C GLY A 22 -19.05 16.37 -8.67
N LYS A 23 -19.18 15.29 -9.45
CA LYS A 23 -18.38 15.02 -10.64
C LYS A 23 -18.67 16.09 -11.70
N HIS A 24 -17.96 17.21 -11.67
CA HIS A 24 -17.92 18.13 -12.80
C HIS A 24 -16.95 17.60 -13.85
N TYR A 25 -17.44 16.74 -14.73
CA TYR A 25 -16.86 16.58 -16.06
C TYR A 25 -17.31 17.79 -16.89
N SER A 26 -16.54 18.88 -16.90
CA SER A 26 -16.80 19.96 -17.84
C SER A 26 -16.17 19.60 -19.19
N ARG A 27 -17.01 18.98 -20.03
CA ARG A 27 -16.81 18.87 -21.49
C ARG A 27 -16.88 20.28 -22.07
N CYS A 28 -15.81 20.77 -22.71
CA CYS A 28 -15.90 21.95 -23.56
C CYS A 28 -16.04 21.54 -25.04
N SER A 29 -17.30 21.53 -25.49
CA SER A 29 -17.74 21.79 -26.88
C SER A 29 -19.04 22.60 -26.68
N SER A 30 -19.31 23.77 -27.24
CA SER A 30 -18.94 24.37 -28.52
C SER A 30 -19.36 25.85 -28.54
N ALA A 31 -18.68 26.65 -29.37
CA ALA A 31 -19.13 27.86 -30.09
C ALA A 31 -19.82 29.02 -29.32
N GLY A 32 -19.21 30.21 -29.38
CA GLY A 32 -19.91 31.48 -29.08
C GLY A 32 -19.02 32.67 -28.73
N SER A 33 -18.46 33.32 -29.75
CA SER A 33 -18.19 34.77 -29.88
C SER A 33 -18.17 35.66 -28.63
N THR A 34 -17.02 36.28 -28.34
CA THR A 34 -16.74 37.73 -28.50
C THR A 34 -15.55 38.14 -27.63
N HIS A 35 -14.53 38.69 -28.28
CA HIS A 35 -13.41 39.50 -27.78
C HIS A 35 -13.22 39.63 -26.25
N THR A 36 -12.17 38.98 -25.72
CA THR A 36 -11.49 39.43 -24.49
C THR A 36 -10.01 39.62 -24.80
N PRO A 37 -9.45 40.84 -24.66
CA PRO A 37 -8.04 41.06 -24.93
C PRO A 37 -7.23 40.55 -23.74
N ASN A 38 -6.34 39.61 -24.06
CA ASN A 38 -5.00 39.43 -23.51
C ASN A 38 -4.58 40.46 -22.45
N SER A 39 -4.56 40.07 -21.18
CA SER A 39 -3.91 40.81 -20.10
C SER A 39 -2.39 40.60 -20.18
N SER A 40 -1.77 41.07 -21.26
CA SER A 40 -0.35 41.39 -21.21
C SER A 40 -0.18 42.56 -20.24
N ALA A 41 0.66 42.39 -19.23
CA ALA A 41 1.23 43.50 -18.48
C ALA A 41 1.90 44.46 -19.48
N HIS A 42 1.13 45.47 -19.90
CA HIS A 42 1.52 46.49 -20.83
C HIS A 42 2.13 47.60 -20.01
N ASN A 43 3.45 47.53 -19.81
CA ASN A 43 4.20 48.68 -19.36
C ASN A 43 4.39 49.56 -20.59
N SER A 44 3.37 50.33 -20.97
CA SER A 44 3.57 51.48 -21.85
C SER A 44 4.35 52.52 -21.07
N ASP A 45 5.65 52.60 -21.34
CA ASP A 45 6.40 53.84 -21.18
C ASP A 45 5.86 54.75 -22.31
N ASP A 46 4.81 55.52 -22.01
CA ASP A 46 4.38 56.64 -22.83
C ASP A 46 5.46 57.72 -22.73
N ASP A 47 6.50 57.62 -23.56
CA ASP A 47 7.36 58.75 -23.89
C ASP A 47 6.85 59.32 -25.24
N ASP A 48 5.93 60.29 -25.15
CA ASP A 48 5.62 61.25 -26.21
C ASP A 48 6.91 62.01 -26.58
N ASP A 49 7.62 61.54 -27.61
CA ASP A 49 8.73 62.26 -28.23
C ASP A 49 8.20 63.15 -29.36
N SER A 50 7.42 64.16 -28.98
CA SER A 50 7.24 65.36 -29.78
C SER A 50 8.49 66.23 -29.65
N GLY A 51 9.40 66.13 -30.63
CA GLY A 51 10.65 66.90 -30.60
C GLY A 51 11.46 66.88 -31.88
N ASP A 52 10.87 67.34 -33.00
CA ASP A 52 11.64 67.75 -34.19
C ASP A 52 12.71 68.77 -33.78
N ALA A 53 13.96 68.33 -33.84
CA ALA A 53 15.13 69.11 -33.54
C ALA A 53 15.41 70.12 -34.66
N ARG A 54 14.72 71.28 -34.64
CA ARG A 54 15.14 72.44 -35.44
C ARG A 54 14.97 73.75 -34.68
N HIS A 55 16.14 74.34 -34.38
CA HIS A 55 16.40 75.77 -34.32
C HIS A 55 16.45 76.48 -32.94
N MET A 56 17.69 76.79 -32.58
CA MET A 56 18.20 77.97 -31.87
C MET A 56 17.76 78.28 -30.43
N GLY A 57 18.72 78.08 -29.54
CA GLY A 57 19.00 79.05 -28.48
C GLY A 57 18.46 78.70 -27.10
N ALA A 58 19.40 78.70 -26.15
CA ALA A 58 19.22 78.81 -24.69
C ALA A 58 19.15 77.53 -23.84
N THR A 59 20.04 77.53 -22.84
CA THR A 59 20.08 76.74 -21.59
C THR A 59 20.77 75.37 -21.62
N ASN A 60 22.09 75.42 -21.52
CA ASN A 60 23.04 74.30 -21.39
C ASN A 60 23.02 73.59 -20.00
N SER A 61 21.89 73.63 -19.27
CA SER A 61 21.80 73.10 -17.89
C SER A 61 20.75 71.99 -17.70
N ASN A 62 19.76 71.87 -18.59
CA ASN A 62 18.66 70.89 -18.45
C ASN A 62 18.81 69.62 -19.32
N SER A 63 19.80 69.60 -20.23
CA SER A 63 20.16 68.44 -21.04
C SER A 63 21.02 67.43 -20.27
N ASN A 64 21.88 67.89 -19.37
CA ASN A 64 22.72 67.01 -18.55
C ASN A 64 21.92 66.24 -17.47
N SER A 65 20.86 66.83 -16.93
CA SER A 65 19.97 66.19 -15.94
C SER A 65 19.11 65.09 -16.57
N SER A 66 18.56 65.34 -17.76
CA SER A 66 17.76 64.34 -18.50
C SER A 66 18.62 63.18 -19.03
N LEU A 67 19.85 63.44 -19.48
CA LEU A 67 20.83 62.40 -19.82
C LEU A 67 21.22 61.57 -18.59
N SER A 68 21.45 62.19 -17.44
CA SER A 68 21.73 61.50 -16.17
C SER A 68 20.56 60.62 -15.71
N TYR A 69 19.32 61.08 -15.89
CA TYR A 69 18.12 60.30 -15.58
C TYR A 69 17.96 59.10 -16.52
N LYS A 70 18.15 59.29 -17.83
CA LYS A 70 18.16 58.20 -18.83
C LYS A 70 19.24 57.16 -18.50
N GLU A 71 20.42 57.60 -18.07
CA GLU A 71 21.51 56.71 -17.66
C GLU A 71 21.21 55.97 -16.34
N ARG A 72 20.56 56.63 -15.37
CA ARG A 72 20.08 55.99 -14.15
C ARG A 72 19.03 54.90 -14.44
N ARG A 73 18.10 55.17 -15.36
CA ARG A 73 17.09 54.18 -15.78
C ARG A 73 17.76 52.98 -16.46
N ARG A 74 18.72 53.22 -17.36
CA ARG A 74 19.49 52.18 -18.04
C ARG A 74 20.28 51.30 -17.06
N SER A 75 21.00 51.90 -16.11
CA SER A 75 21.77 51.16 -15.11
C SER A 75 20.90 50.34 -14.17
N ALA A 76 19.75 50.87 -13.73
CA ALA A 76 18.77 50.11 -12.95
C ALA A 76 18.21 48.91 -13.73
N HIS A 77 17.87 49.10 -15.01
CA HIS A 77 17.40 48.02 -15.88
C HIS A 77 18.48 46.92 -16.04
N THR A 78 19.73 47.30 -16.30
CA THR A 78 20.85 46.35 -16.37
C THR A 78 21.05 45.59 -15.07
N GLN A 79 20.96 46.26 -13.91
CA GLN A 79 21.09 45.62 -12.61
C GLN A 79 19.96 44.62 -12.35
N ALA A 80 18.72 44.97 -12.70
CA ALA A 80 17.57 44.08 -12.56
C ALA A 80 17.72 42.82 -13.43
N GLU A 81 18.15 42.96 -14.68
CA GLU A 81 18.39 41.83 -15.58
C GLU A 81 19.57 40.96 -15.12
N GLN A 82 20.64 41.56 -14.57
CA GLN A 82 21.74 40.80 -13.99
C GLN A 82 21.26 39.95 -12.81
N LYS A 83 20.49 40.55 -11.88
CA LYS A 83 19.89 39.82 -10.75
C LYS A 83 19.01 38.66 -11.22
N ARG A 84 18.21 38.86 -12.28
CA ARG A 84 17.40 37.80 -12.89
C ARG A 84 18.28 36.68 -13.46
N ARG A 85 19.37 37.01 -14.17
CA ARG A 85 20.31 36.02 -14.72
C ARG A 85 21.02 35.23 -13.64
N ASP A 86 21.41 35.89 -12.55
CA ASP A 86 22.09 35.25 -11.41
C ASP A 86 21.13 34.29 -10.69
N ALA A 87 19.86 34.67 -10.54
CA ALA A 87 18.83 33.77 -9.99
C ALA A 87 18.62 32.53 -10.87
N ILE A 88 18.55 32.69 -12.19
CA ILE A 88 18.43 31.57 -13.13
C ILE A 88 19.67 30.67 -13.05
N LYS A 89 20.87 31.26 -13.01
CA LYS A 89 22.14 30.52 -12.88
C LYS A 89 22.14 29.67 -11.61
N LYS A 90 21.75 30.26 -10.46
CA LYS A 90 21.60 29.53 -9.20
C LYS A 90 20.60 28.38 -9.32
N GLY A 91 19.48 28.57 -10.02
CA GLY A 91 18.51 27.51 -10.28
C GLY A 91 19.10 26.33 -11.07
N TYR A 92 19.96 26.59 -12.07
CA TYR A 92 20.67 25.52 -12.78
C TYR A 92 21.67 24.79 -11.89
N ASP A 93 22.39 25.52 -11.04
CA ASP A 93 23.37 24.92 -10.12
C ASP A 93 22.65 23.96 -9.14
N SER A 94 21.53 24.38 -8.53
CA SER A 94 20.71 23.49 -7.67
C SER A 94 20.10 22.31 -8.43
N LEU A 95 19.72 22.50 -9.69
CA LEU A 95 19.16 21.42 -10.51
C LEU A 95 20.21 20.34 -10.83
N GLN A 96 21.48 20.73 -11.00
CA GLN A 96 22.57 19.77 -11.18
C GLN A 96 22.81 18.92 -9.94
N GLU A 97 22.68 19.50 -8.74
CA GLU A 97 22.83 18.78 -7.47
C GLU A 97 21.72 17.74 -7.27
N LEU A 98 20.47 18.08 -7.61
CA LEU A 98 19.31 17.20 -7.42
C LEU A 98 19.22 16.04 -8.42
N VAL A 99 19.77 16.21 -9.62
CA VAL A 99 19.70 15.21 -10.69
C VAL A 99 20.98 14.38 -10.68
N PRO A 100 20.95 13.09 -10.30
CA PRO A 100 22.17 12.29 -10.11
C PRO A 100 23.05 12.21 -11.36
N ARG A 101 22.44 12.19 -12.55
CA ARG A 101 23.15 12.15 -13.84
C ARG A 101 23.70 13.50 -14.30
N CYS A 102 23.46 14.56 -13.54
CA CYS A 102 24.01 15.90 -13.75
C CYS A 102 25.10 16.25 -12.74
N GLN A 103 25.31 15.43 -11.71
CA GLN A 103 26.40 15.66 -10.76
C GLN A 103 27.74 15.47 -11.49
N PRO A 104 28.73 16.35 -11.27
CA PRO A 104 30.03 16.22 -11.89
C PRO A 104 30.68 14.92 -11.39
N ASN A 105 31.00 13.99 -12.30
CA ASN A 105 31.98 12.96 -11.98
C ASN A 105 33.30 13.71 -11.70
N ASP A 106 33.84 13.56 -10.49
CA ASP A 106 34.98 14.27 -9.90
C ASP A 106 36.27 14.34 -10.76
N SER A 107 36.28 13.69 -11.92
CA SER A 107 37.45 13.53 -12.79
C SER A 107 37.47 14.44 -14.04
N SER A 108 36.40 15.17 -14.38
CA SER A 108 36.28 15.77 -15.73
C SER A 108 36.28 17.31 -15.79
N GLY A 109 35.99 18.03 -14.71
CA GLY A 109 35.93 19.51 -14.71
C GLY A 109 34.97 20.12 -15.75
N TYR A 110 34.18 19.31 -16.44
CA TYR A 110 33.40 19.73 -17.61
C TYR A 110 32.00 20.17 -17.18
N LYS A 111 31.66 21.43 -17.44
CA LYS A 111 30.34 21.98 -17.14
C LYS A 111 29.33 21.47 -18.16
N LEU A 112 28.33 20.72 -17.71
CA LEU A 112 27.21 20.26 -18.55
C LEU A 112 26.48 21.45 -19.20
N SER A 113 26.03 21.27 -20.44
CA SER A 113 25.28 22.31 -21.15
C SER A 113 23.88 22.49 -20.53
N LYS A 114 23.34 23.72 -20.57
CA LYS A 114 22.00 24.03 -20.05
C LYS A 114 20.92 23.12 -20.65
N ALA A 115 20.98 22.87 -21.95
CA ALA A 115 20.04 21.98 -22.64
C ALA A 115 20.12 20.54 -22.11
N LEU A 116 21.33 20.03 -21.86
CA LEU A 116 21.52 18.68 -21.34
C LEU A 116 21.03 18.55 -19.89
N ILE A 117 21.26 19.55 -19.05
CA ILE A 117 20.74 19.58 -17.66
C ILE A 117 19.22 19.47 -17.67
N LEU A 118 18.54 20.27 -18.50
CA LEU A 118 17.09 20.24 -18.62
C LEU A 118 16.59 18.86 -19.10
N GLN A 119 17.23 18.31 -20.14
CA GLN A 119 16.87 16.99 -20.66
C GLN A 119 16.99 15.90 -19.60
N LYS A 120 18.12 15.86 -18.87
CA LYS A 120 18.34 14.88 -17.80
C LYS A 120 17.39 15.07 -16.63
N SER A 121 16.97 16.30 -16.35
CA SER A 121 15.97 16.61 -15.34
C SER A 121 14.60 16.05 -15.72
N ILE A 122 14.18 16.22 -16.99
CA ILE A 122 12.92 15.66 -17.50
C ILE A 122 12.93 14.13 -17.39
N GLU A 123 14.02 13.49 -17.84
CA GLU A 123 14.17 12.04 -17.71
C GLU A 123 14.09 11.58 -16.24
N TYR A 124 14.71 12.33 -15.33
CA TYR A 124 14.72 11.99 -13.91
C TYR A 124 13.35 12.16 -13.24
N ILE A 125 12.60 13.21 -13.58
CA ILE A 125 11.21 13.38 -13.14
C ILE A 125 10.36 12.19 -13.62
N GLY A 126 10.52 11.79 -14.89
CA GLY A 126 9.83 10.62 -15.44
C GLY A 126 10.14 9.33 -14.65
N TYR A 127 11.42 9.12 -14.33
CA TYR A 127 11.86 8.00 -13.50
C TYR A 127 11.30 8.04 -12.08
N LEU A 128 11.31 9.21 -11.42
CA LEU A 128 10.73 9.38 -10.08
C LEU A 128 9.23 9.11 -10.07
N ASN A 129 8.50 9.58 -11.08
CA ASN A 129 7.07 9.30 -11.22
C ASN A 129 6.80 7.80 -11.37
N GLN A 130 7.60 7.10 -12.19
CA GLN A 130 7.46 5.65 -12.34
C GLN A 130 7.79 4.90 -11.05
N GLN A 131 8.82 5.32 -10.31
CA GLN A 131 9.12 4.74 -9.00
C GLN A 131 8.01 4.99 -7.97
N LYS A 132 7.46 6.20 -7.95
CA LYS A 132 6.33 6.54 -7.07
C LYS A 132 5.13 5.62 -7.33
N ILE A 133 4.74 5.45 -8.59
CA ILE A 133 3.64 4.54 -8.97
C ILE A 133 3.92 3.11 -8.50
N ARG A 134 5.14 2.61 -8.72
CA ARG A 134 5.54 1.26 -8.27
C ARG A 134 5.41 1.10 -6.76
N GLN A 135 5.87 2.08 -5.99
CA GLN A 135 5.79 2.06 -4.52
C GLN A 135 4.34 2.13 -4.04
N GLU A 136 3.50 2.93 -4.71
CA GLU A 136 2.07 3.01 -4.40
C GLU A 136 1.35 1.67 -4.68
N GLU A 137 1.67 1.00 -5.79
CA GLU A 137 1.15 -0.33 -6.13
C GLU A 137 1.57 -1.39 -5.11
N GLU A 138 2.84 -1.42 -4.72
CA GLU A 138 3.37 -2.35 -3.72
C GLU A 138 2.75 -2.12 -2.34
N SER A 139 2.62 -0.86 -1.92
CA SER A 139 1.93 -0.49 -0.68
C SER A 139 0.47 -0.94 -0.70
N ALA A 140 -0.23 -0.75 -1.82
CA ALA A 140 -1.62 -1.18 -1.95
C ALA A 140 -1.75 -2.70 -1.92
N ALA A 141 -0.80 -3.45 -2.50
CA ALA A 141 -0.76 -4.90 -2.43
C ALA A 141 -0.55 -5.40 -1.00
N LEU A 142 0.43 -4.84 -0.28
CA LEU A 142 0.70 -5.19 1.12
C LEU A 142 -0.49 -4.90 2.04
N GLN A 143 -1.20 -3.79 1.82
CA GLN A 143 -2.41 -3.47 2.59
C GLN A 143 -3.53 -4.50 2.37
N LYS A 144 -3.70 -5.00 1.14
CA LYS A 144 -4.66 -6.07 0.84
C LYS A 144 -4.28 -7.37 1.55
N GLU A 145 -3.00 -7.73 1.57
CA GLU A 145 -2.51 -8.92 2.26
C GLU A 145 -2.75 -8.84 3.77
N VAL A 146 -2.40 -7.71 4.40
CA VAL A 146 -2.67 -7.47 5.83
C VAL A 146 -4.17 -7.60 6.14
N THR A 147 -5.02 -7.05 5.27
CA THR A 147 -6.47 -7.14 5.44
C THR A 147 -6.96 -8.59 5.35
N ALA A 148 -6.47 -9.36 4.37
CA ALA A 148 -6.80 -10.77 4.22
C ALA A 148 -6.37 -11.59 5.44
N LEU A 149 -5.13 -11.39 5.92
CA LEU A 149 -4.62 -12.05 7.11
C LEU A 149 -5.45 -11.71 8.35
N ARG A 150 -5.89 -10.45 8.49
CA ARG A 150 -6.74 -10.04 9.61
C ARG A 150 -8.13 -10.67 9.56
N ILE A 151 -8.71 -10.84 8.36
CA ILE A 151 -9.97 -11.58 8.17
C ILE A 151 -9.79 -13.04 8.62
N ILE A 152 -8.71 -13.69 8.20
CA ILE A 152 -8.40 -15.08 8.58
C ILE A 152 -8.22 -15.20 10.10
N GLN A 153 -7.43 -14.32 10.72
CA GLN A 153 -7.25 -14.28 12.17
C GLN A 153 -8.59 -14.16 12.90
N ASN A 154 -9.43 -13.21 12.50
CA ASN A 154 -10.73 -13.00 13.12
C ASN A 154 -11.65 -14.23 12.95
N GLY A 155 -11.55 -14.94 11.82
CA GLY A 155 -12.22 -16.20 11.59
C GLY A 155 -11.80 -17.28 12.60
N TYR A 156 -10.51 -17.44 12.84
CA TYR A 156 -10.00 -18.37 13.85
C TYR A 156 -10.40 -17.98 15.28
N GLU A 157 -10.31 -16.70 15.63
CA GLU A 157 -10.75 -16.22 16.96
C GLU A 157 -12.23 -16.50 17.20
N THR A 158 -13.08 -16.28 16.19
CA THR A 158 -14.51 -16.58 16.25
C THR A 158 -14.78 -18.09 16.45
N MET A 159 -14.09 -18.95 15.70
CA MET A 159 -14.22 -20.41 15.85
C MET A 159 -13.77 -20.89 17.24
N LEU A 160 -12.68 -20.30 17.75
CA LEU A 160 -12.16 -20.62 19.08
C LEU A 160 -13.11 -20.19 20.18
N GLN A 161 -13.69 -18.99 20.08
CA GLN A 161 -14.73 -18.52 21.01
C GLN A 161 -15.97 -19.42 20.97
N HIS A 162 -16.42 -19.83 19.79
CA HIS A 162 -17.58 -20.73 19.66
C HIS A 162 -17.31 -22.09 20.30
N GLN A 163 -16.10 -22.64 20.14
CA GLN A 163 -15.68 -23.88 20.78
C GLN A 163 -15.62 -23.75 22.32
N GLN A 164 -15.14 -22.62 22.84
CA GLN A 164 -15.10 -22.37 24.28
C GLN A 164 -16.48 -22.11 24.88
N ALA A 165 -17.37 -21.44 24.16
CA ALA A 165 -18.74 -21.15 24.61
C ALA A 165 -19.63 -22.40 24.65
N ASN A 166 -19.28 -23.43 23.87
CA ASN A 166 -20.05 -24.67 23.79
C ASN A 166 -19.13 -25.89 23.94
N PRO A 167 -18.53 -26.10 25.13
CA PRO A 167 -17.49 -27.12 25.34
C PRO A 167 -18.00 -28.57 25.25
N GLY A 168 -19.31 -28.78 25.01
CA GLY A 168 -19.96 -30.08 25.17
C GLY A 168 -19.94 -30.55 26.63
N PRO A 169 -20.72 -31.59 26.98
CA PRO A 169 -20.64 -32.19 28.31
C PRO A 169 -19.22 -32.74 28.55
N GLU A 170 -18.65 -32.45 29.72
CA GLU A 170 -17.30 -32.81 30.12
C GLU A 170 -17.05 -34.34 30.10
N GLU A 171 -18.12 -35.14 30.24
CA GLU A 171 -18.15 -36.60 30.12
C GLU A 171 -17.92 -37.12 28.69
N ALA A 172 -18.00 -36.27 27.66
CA ALA A 172 -17.67 -36.63 26.28
C ALA A 172 -16.21 -36.32 25.90
N ARG A 173 -15.38 -35.85 26.85
CA ARG A 173 -13.98 -35.51 26.57
C ARG A 173 -13.14 -36.78 26.50
N LEU A 174 -12.63 -37.04 25.31
CA LEU A 174 -11.64 -38.10 25.07
C LEU A 174 -10.41 -37.89 25.96
N THR A 175 -9.84 -38.99 26.46
CA THR A 175 -8.53 -38.96 27.13
C THR A 175 -7.46 -38.45 26.17
N ASP A 176 -6.37 -37.88 26.69
CA ASP A 176 -5.29 -37.40 25.82
C ASP A 176 -4.66 -38.54 25.01
N GLU A 177 -4.63 -39.75 25.57
CA GLU A 177 -4.25 -40.98 24.84
C GLU A 177 -5.20 -41.27 23.68
N ALA A 178 -6.52 -41.19 23.88
CA ALA A 178 -7.49 -41.38 22.81
C ALA A 178 -7.37 -40.29 21.73
N LYS A 179 -7.09 -39.04 22.12
CA LYS A 179 -6.82 -37.97 21.15
C LYS A 179 -5.56 -38.25 20.33
N PHE A 180 -4.50 -38.72 20.97
CA PHE A 180 -3.24 -39.05 20.29
C PHE A 180 -3.43 -40.21 19.31
N GLN A 181 -4.11 -41.28 19.73
CA GLN A 181 -4.41 -42.43 18.87
C GLN A 181 -5.29 -42.05 17.67
N VAL A 182 -6.33 -41.23 17.90
CA VAL A 182 -7.17 -40.72 16.80
C VAL A 182 -6.35 -39.85 15.85
N PHE A 183 -5.48 -38.98 16.38
CA PHE A 183 -4.64 -38.11 15.56
C PHE A 183 -3.64 -38.94 14.74
N GLN A 184 -3.00 -39.93 15.35
CA GLN A 184 -2.09 -40.85 14.68
C GLN A 184 -2.84 -41.60 13.56
N ALA A 185 -3.99 -42.21 13.84
CA ALA A 185 -4.77 -42.93 12.85
C ALA A 185 -5.21 -42.05 11.67
N ILE A 186 -5.55 -40.79 11.93
CA ILE A 186 -5.85 -39.82 10.87
C ILE A 186 -4.61 -39.54 10.03
N LEU A 187 -3.47 -39.22 10.67
CA LEU A 187 -2.24 -38.92 9.94
C LEU A 187 -1.72 -40.10 9.13
N ASP A 188 -1.77 -41.30 9.67
CA ASP A 188 -1.34 -42.52 8.99
C ASP A 188 -2.20 -42.76 7.73
N GLU A 189 -3.53 -42.65 7.84
CA GLU A 189 -4.44 -42.77 6.68
C GLU A 189 -4.18 -41.68 5.62
N MET A 190 -3.96 -40.44 6.05
CA MET A 190 -3.66 -39.34 5.13
C MET A 190 -2.30 -39.54 4.45
N PHE A 191 -1.30 -40.03 5.18
CA PHE A 191 0.03 -40.26 4.64
C PHE A 191 0.03 -41.41 3.62
N GLU A 192 -0.59 -42.54 3.95
CA GLU A 192 -0.73 -43.69 3.05
C GLU A 192 -1.45 -43.31 1.76
N THR A 193 -2.56 -42.56 1.85
CA THR A 193 -3.28 -42.12 0.65
C THR A 193 -2.49 -41.09 -0.16
N PHE A 194 -1.75 -40.19 0.51
CA PHE A 194 -0.91 -39.19 -0.16
C PHE A 194 0.27 -39.80 -0.91
N GLN A 195 0.86 -40.89 -0.42
CA GLN A 195 1.97 -41.57 -1.10
C GLN A 195 1.61 -42.07 -2.52
N ASN A 196 0.33 -42.25 -2.81
CA ASN A 196 -0.14 -42.69 -4.13
C ASN A 196 -0.20 -41.55 -5.16
N ILE A 197 0.09 -40.31 -4.77
CA ILE A 197 0.08 -39.15 -5.67
C ILE A 197 1.42 -39.08 -6.44
N PRO A 198 1.40 -39.04 -7.79
CA PRO A 198 2.63 -38.90 -8.57
C PRO A 198 3.31 -37.55 -8.33
N MET A 199 4.60 -37.58 -7.99
CA MET A 199 5.39 -36.36 -7.67
C MET A 199 6.54 -36.08 -8.65
N ASP A 200 6.56 -36.73 -9.81
CA ASP A 200 7.68 -36.65 -10.76
C ASP A 200 7.90 -35.23 -11.35
N ASN A 201 6.86 -34.39 -11.35
CA ASN A 201 6.96 -32.98 -11.75
C ASN A 201 5.83 -32.13 -11.13
N PHE A 202 6.01 -30.82 -11.13
CA PHE A 202 5.06 -29.85 -10.56
C PHE A 202 3.64 -29.98 -11.15
N LYS A 203 3.51 -30.28 -12.44
CA LYS A 203 2.20 -30.44 -13.09
C LYS A 203 1.46 -31.67 -12.58
N GLN A 204 2.14 -32.80 -12.39
CA GLN A 204 1.53 -34.00 -11.85
C GLN A 204 1.13 -33.82 -10.38
N LEU A 205 2.01 -33.23 -9.56
CA LEU A 205 1.71 -32.93 -8.16
C LEU A 205 0.48 -32.03 -8.04
N THR A 206 0.44 -30.91 -8.76
CA THR A 206 -0.68 -29.96 -8.70
C THR A 206 -1.99 -30.55 -9.22
N SER A 207 -1.92 -31.45 -10.21
CA SER A 207 -3.10 -32.14 -10.75
C SER A 207 -3.61 -33.26 -9.83
N GLY A 208 -2.74 -33.85 -9.00
CA GLY A 208 -3.11 -34.96 -8.10
C GLY A 208 -3.49 -34.52 -6.69
N VAL A 209 -2.85 -33.48 -6.15
CA VAL A 209 -3.05 -33.06 -4.74
C VAL A 209 -4.43 -32.46 -4.48
N ILE A 210 -4.99 -31.70 -5.43
CA ILE A 210 -6.31 -31.08 -5.26
C ILE A 210 -7.41 -32.14 -5.23
N PRO A 211 -7.51 -33.07 -6.21
CA PRO A 211 -8.48 -34.17 -6.14
C PRO A 211 -8.31 -35.03 -4.89
N TRP A 212 -7.06 -35.35 -4.51
CA TRP A 212 -6.80 -36.12 -3.29
C TRP A 212 -7.35 -35.42 -2.04
N LEU A 213 -7.12 -34.11 -1.88
CA LEU A 213 -7.62 -33.34 -0.75
C LEU A 213 -9.16 -33.35 -0.71
N GLU A 214 -9.79 -33.19 -1.88
CA GLU A 214 -11.25 -33.19 -2.01
C GLU A 214 -11.85 -34.59 -1.76
N GLU A 215 -11.11 -35.67 -1.99
CA GLU A 215 -11.59 -37.04 -1.81
C GLU A 215 -11.35 -37.57 -0.39
N HIS A 216 -10.14 -37.37 0.14
CA HIS A 216 -9.68 -38.02 1.37
C HIS A 216 -9.76 -37.13 2.62
N CYS A 217 -9.75 -35.80 2.51
CA CYS A 217 -9.73 -34.89 3.66
C CYS A 217 -11.12 -34.32 4.03
N LYS A 218 -12.20 -34.94 3.56
CA LYS A 218 -13.57 -34.51 3.88
C LYS A 218 -13.90 -34.73 5.37
N PRO A 219 -14.67 -33.84 6.02
CA PRO A 219 -15.02 -33.97 7.44
C PRO A 219 -15.65 -35.31 7.83
N HIS A 220 -16.45 -35.91 6.95
CA HIS A 220 -17.08 -37.20 7.25
C HIS A 220 -16.07 -38.36 7.22
N ILE A 221 -15.03 -38.29 6.37
CA ILE A 221 -13.99 -39.33 6.31
C ILE A 221 -13.20 -39.32 7.61
N LEU A 222 -12.80 -38.13 8.06
CA LEU A 222 -12.11 -37.94 9.34
C LEU A 222 -12.96 -38.42 10.53
N ARG A 223 -14.27 -38.11 10.53
CA ARG A 223 -15.21 -38.63 11.55
C ARG A 223 -15.33 -40.16 11.53
N ASN A 224 -15.28 -40.79 10.36
CA ASN A 224 -15.31 -42.25 10.23
C ASN A 224 -14.03 -42.88 10.79
N ILE A 225 -12.85 -42.30 10.52
CA ILE A 225 -11.57 -42.74 11.10
C ILE A 225 -11.63 -42.64 12.62
N LEU A 226 -11.99 -41.46 13.14
CA LEU A 226 -12.17 -41.21 14.57
C LEU A 226 -13.11 -42.24 15.21
N SER A 227 -14.28 -42.49 14.61
CA SER A 227 -15.27 -43.43 15.16
C SER A 227 -14.72 -44.86 15.19
N ARG A 228 -14.00 -45.29 14.14
CA ARG A 228 -13.36 -46.61 14.06
C ARG A 228 -12.27 -46.78 15.12
N THR A 229 -11.38 -45.80 15.26
CA THR A 229 -10.29 -45.85 16.26
C THR A 229 -10.84 -45.90 17.68
N LEU A 230 -11.85 -45.07 18.01
CA LEU A 230 -12.45 -45.10 19.34
C LEU A 230 -13.17 -46.43 19.64
N GLN A 231 -13.83 -47.03 18.65
CA GLN A 231 -14.45 -48.35 18.80
C GLN A 231 -13.40 -49.43 19.05
N GLN A 232 -12.28 -49.43 18.32
CA GLN A 232 -11.18 -50.38 18.52
C GLN A 232 -10.58 -50.24 19.93
N MET A 233 -10.30 -49.02 20.37
CA MET A 233 -9.79 -48.78 21.72
C MET A 233 -10.74 -49.25 22.82
N ALA A 234 -12.05 -49.04 22.65
CA ALA A 234 -13.05 -49.52 23.60
C ALA A 234 -13.07 -51.05 23.67
N GLN A 235 -12.96 -51.71 22.52
CA GLN A 235 -12.93 -53.17 22.41
C GLN A 235 -11.66 -53.77 23.04
N GLU A 236 -10.48 -53.21 22.77
CA GLU A 236 -9.21 -53.64 23.40
C GLU A 236 -9.23 -53.49 24.92
N THR A 237 -9.88 -52.43 25.42
CA THR A 237 -10.02 -52.20 26.87
C THR A 237 -10.92 -53.26 27.51
N GLN A 238 -12.01 -53.64 26.84
CA GLN A 238 -12.90 -54.73 27.30
C GLN A 238 -12.17 -56.08 27.29
N GLU A 239 -11.41 -56.39 26.24
CA GLU A 239 -10.68 -57.65 26.12
C GLU A 239 -9.60 -57.78 27.21
N LYS A 240 -8.88 -56.69 27.52
CA LYS A 240 -7.90 -56.67 28.62
C LYS A 240 -8.55 -56.87 30.00
N GLN A 241 -9.74 -56.31 30.22
CA GLN A 241 -10.47 -56.53 31.48
C GLN A 241 -10.95 -57.98 31.63
N GLN A 242 -11.43 -58.60 30.54
CA GLN A 242 -11.86 -60.00 30.55
C GLN A 242 -10.68 -60.95 30.84
N GLN A 243 -9.52 -60.73 30.24
CA GLN A 243 -8.32 -61.55 30.46
C GLN A 243 -7.76 -61.42 31.88
N ALA A 244 -7.82 -60.22 32.49
CA ALA A 244 -7.40 -60.01 33.87
C ALA A 244 -8.29 -60.77 34.86
N MET A 245 -9.60 -60.82 34.60
CA MET A 245 -10.58 -61.51 35.45
C MET A 245 -10.47 -63.04 35.37
N ASP A 246 -10.11 -63.56 34.19
CA ASP A 246 -9.86 -65.00 33.99
C ASP A 246 -8.52 -65.46 34.62
N GLN A 247 -7.52 -64.57 34.73
CA GLN A 247 -6.26 -64.87 35.43
C GLN A 247 -6.42 -64.92 36.97
N GLU A 248 -7.16 -63.99 37.58
CA GLU A 248 -7.42 -64.03 39.03
C GLU A 248 -8.27 -65.26 39.45
N SER A 249 -9.09 -65.78 38.54
CA SER A 249 -9.91 -66.98 38.78
C SER A 249 -9.09 -68.30 38.76
N GLY A 250 -7.89 -68.29 38.17
CA GLY A 250 -7.03 -69.46 37.99
C GLY A 250 -6.02 -69.70 39.11
N GLU A 251 -5.67 -68.69 39.91
CA GLU A 251 -4.67 -68.81 41.00
C GLU A 251 -5.27 -69.27 42.35
N GLY A 252 -6.59 -69.47 42.44
CA GLY A 252 -7.30 -69.86 43.66
C GLY A 252 -7.44 -71.36 43.96
N PHE A 253 -6.84 -72.25 43.15
CA PHE A 253 -6.94 -73.70 43.36
C PHE A 253 -5.60 -74.42 43.08
N SER A 254 -4.64 -74.26 43.99
CA SER A 254 -3.52 -75.19 44.20
C SER A 254 -3.04 -75.14 45.63
#